data_AF-A0A7J4EGR2-F1
#
_entry.id   AF-A0A7J4EGR2-F1
#
_cell.length_a   1.000
_cell.length_b   1.000
_cell.length_c   1.000
_cell.angle_alpha   90.00
_cell.angle_beta   90.00
_cell.angle_gamma   90.00
#
_symmetry.space_group_name_H-M   'P 1'
#
loop_
_entity.id
_entity.type
_entity.pdbx_description
1 polymer ?
#
loop_
_entity_poly.entity_id
_entity_poly.type
_entity_poly.pdbx_seq_one_letter_code
_entity_poly.pdbx_strand_id
1 'polypeptide(L)' 'KQMVKAVGGVIMKSRDGRVTVDNTFEGVLKRKENEIRTEIGTLLFTET' A
#
# COMPACT_ATOMS: atom_id res chain seq x y z
N LYS A 1 -5.79 19.89 9.38
CA LYS A 1 -5.75 18.52 8.82
C LYS A 1 -5.48 18.66 7.33
N GLN A 2 -4.30 18.27 6.84
CA GLN A 2 -4.03 18.34 5.40
C GLN A 2 -4.75 17.18 4.72
N MET A 3 -5.61 17.48 3.74
CA MET A 3 -6.26 16.45 2.95
C MET A 3 -5.24 15.90 1.94
N VAL A 4 -5.06 14.58 1.97
CA VAL A 4 -4.26 13.86 0.97
C VAL A 4 -5.21 13.43 -0.14
N LYS A 5 -4.79 13.59 -1.40
CA LYS A 5 -5.55 13.09 -2.55
C LYS A 5 -5.38 11.57 -2.62
N ALA A 6 -6.27 10.85 -1.97
CA ALA A 6 -6.33 9.40 -1.94
C ALA A 6 -7.79 8.95 -1.91
N VAL A 7 -8.08 7.74 -2.40
CA VAL A 7 -9.43 7.15 -2.30
C VAL A 7 -9.84 6.95 -0.83
N GLY A 8 -8.88 6.71 0.06
CA GLY A 8 -9.10 6.63 1.49
C GLY A 8 -7.82 6.44 2.30
N GLY A 9 -7.98 6.38 3.63
CA GLY A 9 -6.89 6.15 4.58
C GLY A 9 -6.21 7.43 5.07
N VAL A 10 -4.97 7.30 5.57
CA VAL A 10 -4.25 8.39 6.24
C VAL A 10 -2.74 8.27 6.06
N ILE A 11 -2.06 9.41 5.94
CA ILE A 11 -0.61 9.50 6.11
C ILE A 11 -0.33 10.04 7.50
N MET A 12 0.35 9.26 8.32
CA MET A 12 0.78 9.65 9.67
C MET A 12 2.24 10.05 9.66
N LYS A 13 2.57 11.12 10.37
CA LYS A 13 3.94 11.59 10.56
C LYS A 13 4.22 11.67 12.05
N SER A 14 5.41 11.25 12.46
CA SER A 14 5.88 11.50 13.83
C SER A 14 5.96 13.00 14.08
N ARG A 15 5.87 13.41 15.35
CA ARG A 15 5.91 14.82 15.73
C ARG A 15 7.20 15.52 15.25
N ASP A 16 8.30 14.80 15.22
CA ASP A 16 9.61 15.27 14.75
C ASP A 16 9.82 15.12 13.23
N GLY A 17 8.83 14.57 12.51
CA GLY A 17 8.85 14.40 11.06
C GLY A 17 9.79 13.32 10.53
N ARG A 18 10.54 12.61 11.40
CA ARG A 18 11.53 11.61 10.98
C ARG A 18 10.91 10.32 10.46
N VAL A 19 9.70 10.00 10.92
CA VAL A 19 8.97 8.79 10.53
C VAL A 19 7.68 9.19 9.82
N THR A 20 7.46 8.64 8.64
CA THR A 20 6.20 8.76 7.91
C THR A 20 5.67 7.37 7.60
N VAL A 21 4.41 7.13 7.93
CA VAL A 21 3.70 5.89 7.59
C VAL A 21 2.54 6.25 6.69
N ASP A 22 2.59 5.74 5.46
CA ASP A 22 1.52 5.90 4.48
C ASP A 22 0.53 4.74 4.59
N ASN A 23 -0.62 4.98 5.21
CA ASN A 23 -1.73 4.04 5.28
C ASN A 23 -2.90 4.50 4.40
N THR A 24 -2.60 5.18 3.30
CA THR A 24 -3.58 5.32 2.21
C THR A 24 -3.84 3.98 1.54
N PHE A 25 -5.00 3.84 0.89
CA PHE A 25 -5.33 2.63 0.13
C PHE A 25 -4.24 2.32 -0.92
N GLU A 26 -3.83 3.33 -1.67
CA GLU A 26 -2.78 3.27 -2.67
C GLU A 26 -1.42 2.91 -2.05
N GLY A 27 -1.10 3.49 -0.88
CA GLY A 27 0.12 3.19 -0.14
C GLY A 27 0.19 1.72 0.30
N VAL A 28 -0.92 1.16 0.78
CA VAL A 28 -1.01 -0.28 1.13
C VAL A 28 -0.90 -1.14 -0.12
N LEU A 29 -1.66 -0.83 -1.18
CA LEU A 29 -1.65 -1.58 -2.42
C LEU A 29 -0.26 -1.65 -3.03
N LYS A 30 0.46 -0.53 -3.07
CA LYS A 30 1.84 -0.46 -3.57
C LYS A 30 2.80 -1.32 -2.77
N ARG A 31 2.68 -1.35 -1.43
CA ARG A 31 3.53 -2.22 -0.58
C ARG A 31 3.25 -3.70 -0.81
N LYS A 32 2.00 -4.06 -1.09
CA LYS A 32 1.55 -5.43 -1.30
C LYS A 32 1.61 -5.90 -2.74
N GLU A 33 1.92 -5.00 -3.68
CA GLU A 33 1.87 -5.28 -5.11
C GLU A 33 2.69 -6.52 -5.52
N ASN A 34 3.92 -6.66 -5.03
CA ASN A 34 4.76 -7.80 -5.38
C ASN A 34 4.22 -9.12 -4.82
N GLU A 35 3.75 -9.13 -3.57
CA GLU A 35 3.15 -10.32 -2.95
C GLU A 35 1.90 -10.76 -3.70
N ILE A 36 0.98 -9.81 -3.94
CA ILE A 36 -0.26 -10.04 -4.69
C ILE A 36 0.05 -10.52 -6.11
N ARG A 37 1.03 -9.92 -6.78
CA ARG A 37 1.44 -10.32 -8.13
C ARG A 37 1.93 -11.77 -8.17
N THR A 38 2.74 -12.18 -7.21
CA THR A 38 3.22 -13.58 -7.11
C THR A 38 2.07 -14.54 -6.86
N GLU A 39 1.15 -14.20 -5.95
CA GLU A 39 -0.03 -15.02 -5.63
C GLU A 39 -0.94 -15.18 -6.86
N ILE A 40 -1.27 -14.07 -7.53
CA ILE A 40 -2.08 -14.08 -8.75
C ILE A 40 -1.38 -14.81 -9.88
N GLY A 41 -0.07 -14.63 -10.05
CA GLY A 41 0.71 -15.36 -11.04
C GLY A 41 0.65 -16.87 -10.82
N THR A 42 0.77 -17.31 -9.56
CA THR A 42 0.65 -18.72 -9.18
C THR A 42 -0.76 -19.24 -9.46
N LEU A 43 -1.79 -18.50 -9.04
CA LEU A 43 -3.19 -18.89 -9.23
C LEU A 43 -3.57 -19.03 -10.71
N LEU A 44 -3.08 -18.12 -11.56
CA LEU A 44 -3.50 -18.06 -12.97
C LEU A 44 -2.64 -18.90 -13.91
N PHE A 45 -1.36 -19.15 -13.58
CA PHE A 45 -0.39 -19.71 -14.53
C PHE A 45 0.39 -20.91 -14.00
N THR A 46 0.07 -21.44 -12.82
CA THR A 46 0.63 -22.74 -12.42
C THR A 46 -0.18 -23.84 -13.11
N GLU A 47 0.47 -24.59 -14.00
CA GLU A 47 -0.10 -25.75 -14.68
C GLU A 47 -0.53 -26.81 -13.65
N THR A 48 -1.80 -27.22 -13.67
CA THR A 48 -2.27 -28.49 -13.12
C THR A 48 -1.74 -29.66 -13.94
#